data_AF-A0A085NMM3-F1
#
_entry.id   AF-A0A085NMM3-F1
#
_cell.length_a   1.000
_cell.length_b   1.000
_cell.length_c   1.000
_cell.angle_alpha   90.00
_cell.angle_beta   90.00
_cell.angle_gamma   90.00
#
_symmetry.space_group_name_H-M   'P 1'
#
loop_
_entity.id
_entity.type
_entity.pdbx_description
1 polymer ?
#
loop_
_entity_poly.entity_id
_entity_poly.type
_entity_poly.pdbx_seq_one_letter_code
_entity_poly.pdbx_strand_id
1 'polypeptide(L)'
;MLYSADALVLSKHSRCRLVFVFHPSRRNLCPRCSLPLLAGQRKQIIAPGVDPLLASCSVLLKPSCGDYFRTYKPGDSLHIGITGIGSAVLSCDRGKLCVDREGWSGSIVVLRAEQLNISKERWNRVLYRLQNTHSWLHCKTDVYNCFDFLVTFLNTVAPSVFERRTKEDIVSEWIKRKVDALWSFCLLFRWCLYGNGVVMMADDMEDESSDDRLQDQSDFMRHQLHLFKHSYTTARVDAEQTSMQLGFEEGFDDYCQLARRLGKANGALEALRAARSSSLNMQRVEELHSSIQRCYAEMKNNLATLLPDENTDDVEPSEFNFEFARSCLSSFDAIDMELFGVDSLPENPGRSTVEVNRSAASRSETIQDLLERFRIMVECLVNATSHLLTSVNVDDSFLFS
;
A
#
# COMPACT_ATOMS: atom_id res chain seq x y z
N MET A 1 18.43 3.79 -27.59
CA MET A 1 19.66 4.01 -26.78
C MET A 1 19.21 4.70 -25.51
N LEU A 2 19.21 4.00 -24.37
CA LEU A 2 18.96 4.64 -23.08
C LEU A 2 20.07 5.66 -22.83
N TYR A 3 19.69 6.92 -22.56
CA TYR A 3 20.61 8.03 -22.44
C TYR A 3 21.68 7.72 -21.38
N SER A 4 22.94 7.87 -21.76
CA SER A 4 24.16 7.77 -20.94
C SER A 4 24.11 8.56 -19.61
N ALA A 5 23.17 9.50 -19.49
CA ALA A 5 23.03 10.40 -18.36
C ALA A 5 22.52 9.75 -17.07
N ASP A 6 21.76 8.65 -17.14
CA ASP A 6 21.12 8.03 -15.96
C ASP A 6 21.70 6.64 -15.65
N ALA A 7 23.00 6.44 -15.92
CA ALA A 7 23.72 5.21 -15.61
C ALA A 7 24.66 5.41 -14.42
N LEU A 8 24.70 4.43 -13.51
CA LEU A 8 25.74 4.33 -12.50
C LEU A 8 26.91 3.51 -13.04
N VAL A 9 28.11 3.75 -12.52
CA VAL A 9 29.30 3.00 -12.89
C VAL A 9 29.77 2.20 -11.70
N LEU A 10 29.87 0.88 -11.88
CA LEU A 10 30.60 -0.02 -11.01
C LEU A 10 32.03 -0.13 -11.53
N SER A 11 33.03 0.16 -10.69
CA SER A 11 34.43 0.01 -11.09
C SER A 11 35.30 -0.58 -9.98
N LYS A 12 36.17 -1.52 -10.35
CA LYS A 12 37.22 -2.04 -9.47
C LYS A 12 38.45 -1.14 -9.60
N HIS A 13 38.80 -0.47 -8.51
CA HIS A 13 39.90 0.49 -8.52
C HIS A 13 41.25 -0.24 -8.61
N SER A 14 42.09 0.16 -9.57
CA SER A 14 43.32 -0.55 -9.92
C SER A 14 44.35 -0.63 -8.78
N ARG A 15 44.48 0.44 -7.99
CA ARG A 15 45.46 0.51 -6.89
C ARG A 15 44.94 -0.11 -5.60
N CYS A 16 43.72 0.22 -5.20
CA CYS A 16 43.18 -0.21 -3.90
C CYS A 16 42.44 -1.54 -3.96
N ARG A 17 42.21 -2.08 -5.16
CA ARG A 17 41.45 -3.30 -5.45
C ARG A 17 39.97 -3.29 -5.04
N LEU A 18 39.54 -2.29 -4.27
CA LEU A 18 38.15 -2.06 -3.89
C LEU A 18 37.22 -1.76 -5.08
N VAL A 19 35.98 -2.22 -4.96
CA VAL A 19 34.89 -1.90 -5.87
C VAL A 19 34.11 -0.65 -5.42
N PHE A 20 33.78 0.20 -6.38
CA PHE A 20 33.04 1.43 -6.17
C PHE A 20 31.85 1.56 -7.10
N VAL A 21 30.74 2.11 -6.59
CA VAL A 21 29.63 2.62 -7.38
C VAL A 21 29.60 4.14 -7.29
N PHE A 22 29.53 4.79 -8.44
CA PHE A 22 29.48 6.24 -8.51
C PHE A 22 28.74 6.73 -9.75
N HIS A 23 28.35 8.01 -9.72
CA HIS A 23 27.75 8.68 -10.87
C HIS A 23 28.84 9.29 -11.76
N PRO A 24 28.85 9.03 -13.09
CA PRO A 24 29.96 9.44 -13.97
C PRO A 24 30.15 10.97 -14.06
N SER A 25 29.10 11.76 -13.81
CA SER A 25 29.19 13.23 -13.79
C SER A 25 29.84 13.84 -12.54
N ARG A 26 30.15 13.02 -11.52
CA ARG A 26 30.73 13.49 -10.24
C ARG A 26 32.24 13.30 -10.23
N ARG A 27 32.89 13.90 -9.22
CA ARG A 27 34.34 13.76 -9.02
C ARG A 27 34.66 12.38 -8.44
N ASN A 28 34.97 11.44 -9.33
CA ASN A 28 35.13 10.02 -9.00
C ASN A 28 36.56 9.71 -8.57
N LEU A 29 36.95 10.18 -7.37
CA LEU A 29 38.24 9.87 -6.76
C LEU A 29 38.09 8.80 -5.69
N CYS A 30 39.06 7.89 -5.62
CA CYS A 30 39.11 6.89 -4.57
C CYS A 30 39.30 7.59 -3.20
N PRO A 31 38.43 7.36 -2.20
CA PRO A 31 38.58 8.00 -0.89
C PRO A 31 39.85 7.53 -0.15
N ARG A 32 40.42 6.37 -0.49
CA ARG A 32 41.64 5.85 0.16
C ARG A 32 42.93 6.46 -0.37
N CYS A 33 43.03 6.72 -1.68
CA CYS A 33 44.30 7.16 -2.28
C CYS A 33 44.17 8.37 -3.21
N SER A 34 42.97 8.96 -3.30
CA SER A 34 42.64 10.14 -4.12
C SER A 34 42.89 10.00 -5.63
N LEU A 35 43.14 8.79 -6.14
CA LEU A 35 43.31 8.55 -7.58
C LEU A 35 41.95 8.36 -8.28
N PRO A 36 41.85 8.68 -9.59
CA PRO A 36 40.60 8.51 -10.34
C PRO A 36 40.13 7.05 -10.38
N LEU A 37 38.85 6.83 -10.08
CA LEU A 37 38.21 5.51 -10.11
C LEU A 37 38.06 4.95 -11.53
N LEU A 38 38.15 5.80 -12.56
CA LEU A 38 37.96 5.43 -13.96
C LEU A 38 39.14 4.67 -14.59
N ALA A 39 40.25 4.47 -13.87
CA ALA A 39 41.46 3.84 -14.39
C ALA A 39 41.43 2.30 -14.42
N GLY A 40 40.32 1.66 -14.00
CA GLY A 40 40.19 0.20 -13.89
C GLY A 40 39.09 -0.41 -14.77
N GLN A 41 38.81 -1.70 -14.56
CA GLN A 41 37.68 -2.38 -15.20
C GLN A 41 36.37 -1.75 -14.70
N ARG A 42 35.44 -1.50 -15.62
CA ARG A 42 34.17 -0.84 -15.34
C ARG A 42 33.00 -1.56 -15.97
N LYS A 43 31.87 -1.56 -15.26
CA LYS A 43 30.57 -2.05 -15.71
C LYS A 43 29.55 -0.95 -15.46
N GLN A 44 28.74 -0.64 -16.48
CA GLN A 44 27.60 0.25 -16.28
C GLN A 44 26.48 -0.52 -15.57
N ILE A 45 25.96 0.07 -14.50
CA ILE A 45 24.70 -0.33 -13.87
C ILE A 45 23.64 0.54 -14.55
N ILE A 46 22.92 -0.09 -15.47
CA ILE A 46 21.86 0.57 -16.22
C ILE A 46 20.64 0.65 -15.32
N ALA A 47 20.01 1.81 -15.31
CA ALA A 47 18.77 1.99 -14.59
C ALA A 47 17.70 0.99 -15.05
N PRO A 48 16.88 0.47 -14.12
CA PRO A 48 15.67 -0.24 -14.48
C PRO A 48 14.76 0.73 -15.22
N GLY A 49 14.61 0.48 -16.53
CA GLY A 49 13.92 1.35 -17.46
C GLY A 49 14.06 0.75 -18.85
N VAL A 50 13.03 0.87 -19.67
CA VAL A 50 13.02 0.28 -21.01
C VAL A 50 12.88 1.38 -22.04
N ASP A 51 13.71 1.31 -23.08
CA ASP A 51 13.52 2.11 -24.28
C ASP A 51 12.13 1.75 -24.86
N PRO A 52 11.23 2.70 -25.12
CA PRO A 52 9.89 2.40 -25.63
C PRO A 52 9.88 1.47 -26.85
N LEU A 53 10.92 1.53 -27.68
CA LEU A 53 11.10 0.67 -28.85
C LEU A 53 11.36 -0.81 -28.50
N LEU A 54 11.85 -1.10 -27.30
CA LEU A 54 12.16 -2.44 -26.78
C LEU A 54 11.03 -3.00 -25.89
N ALA A 55 9.96 -2.23 -25.71
CA ALA A 55 8.90 -2.54 -24.77
C ALA A 55 7.66 -3.16 -25.44
N SER A 56 7.80 -3.85 -26.59
CA SER A 56 6.66 -4.48 -27.29
C SER A 56 5.92 -5.49 -26.40
N CYS A 57 4.60 -5.58 -26.56
CA CYS A 57 3.69 -6.50 -25.89
C CYS A 57 3.89 -6.55 -24.37
N SER A 58 3.92 -5.39 -23.74
CA SER A 58 4.29 -5.23 -22.33
C SER A 58 3.33 -4.30 -21.59
N VAL A 59 3.28 -4.45 -20.27
CA VAL A 59 2.69 -3.49 -19.35
C VAL A 59 3.80 -2.61 -18.80
N LEU A 60 3.58 -1.30 -18.86
CA LEU A 60 4.51 -0.25 -18.48
C LEU A 60 4.00 0.52 -17.27
N LEU A 61 4.93 0.97 -16.43
CA LEU A 61 4.69 1.96 -15.40
C LEU A 61 5.57 3.18 -15.62
N LYS A 62 5.00 4.37 -15.44
CA LYS A 62 5.75 5.63 -15.30
C LYS A 62 5.19 6.47 -14.15
N PRO A 63 5.96 7.42 -13.59
CA PRO A 63 5.39 8.43 -12.70
C PRO A 63 4.35 9.27 -13.44
N SER A 64 3.27 9.64 -12.75
CA SER A 64 2.28 10.57 -13.30
C SER A 64 2.89 11.98 -13.48
N CYS A 65 3.87 12.34 -12.66
CA CYS A 65 4.61 13.60 -12.74
C CYS A 65 6.12 13.38 -12.58
N GLY A 66 6.91 14.05 -13.42
CA GLY A 66 8.38 14.01 -13.36
C GLY A 66 8.99 12.68 -13.83
N ASP A 67 10.12 12.31 -13.22
CA ASP A 67 10.90 11.11 -13.55
C ASP A 67 11.24 10.26 -12.31
N TYR A 68 11.52 8.97 -12.54
CA TYR A 68 11.81 8.04 -11.45
C TYR A 68 13.07 8.41 -10.66
N PHE A 69 14.11 8.88 -11.33
CA PHE A 69 15.44 9.01 -10.73
C PHE A 69 15.59 10.27 -9.89
N ARG A 70 14.87 11.35 -10.21
CA ARG A 70 15.06 12.66 -9.59
C ARG A 70 13.89 13.07 -8.72
N THR A 71 12.66 12.86 -9.17
CA THR A 71 11.48 13.46 -8.53
C THR A 71 10.59 12.45 -7.83
N TYR A 72 10.48 11.23 -8.33
CA TYR A 72 9.58 10.21 -7.79
C TYR A 72 9.85 9.88 -6.31
N LYS A 73 8.81 9.74 -5.51
CA LYS A 73 8.85 9.28 -4.12
C LYS A 73 7.85 8.14 -3.92
N PRO A 74 8.06 7.25 -2.94
CA PRO A 74 7.03 6.32 -2.52
C PRO A 74 5.76 7.09 -2.14
N GLY A 75 4.61 6.60 -2.57
CA GLY A 75 3.32 7.29 -2.45
C GLY A 75 2.95 8.18 -3.65
N ASP A 76 3.90 8.56 -4.50
CA ASP A 76 3.58 9.30 -5.73
C ASP A 76 2.74 8.42 -6.68
N SER A 77 1.77 9.04 -7.33
CA SER A 77 0.91 8.36 -8.31
C SER A 77 1.72 7.83 -9.50
N LEU A 78 1.48 6.56 -9.82
CA LEU A 78 2.00 5.89 -11.01
C LEU A 78 0.91 5.77 -12.07
N HIS A 79 1.31 5.86 -13.33
CA HIS A 79 0.44 5.66 -14.47
C HIS A 79 0.78 4.35 -15.18
N ILE A 80 -0.26 3.63 -15.61
CA ILE A 80 -0.15 2.31 -16.26
C ILE A 80 -0.45 2.43 -17.75
N GLY A 81 0.41 1.81 -18.55
CA GLY A 81 0.27 1.75 -20.01
C GLY A 81 0.48 0.34 -20.53
N ILE A 82 -0.11 0.04 -21.69
CA ILE A 82 -0.01 -1.26 -22.35
C ILE A 82 0.46 -1.03 -23.79
N THR A 83 1.50 -1.73 -24.19
CA THR A 83 2.04 -1.66 -25.55
C THR A 83 1.58 -2.84 -26.41
N GLY A 84 1.40 -2.58 -27.71
CA GLY A 84 1.21 -3.63 -28.71
C GLY A 84 2.54 -4.14 -29.28
N ILE A 85 2.53 -4.64 -30.52
CA ILE A 85 3.74 -4.99 -31.28
C ILE A 85 4.62 -3.75 -31.53
N GLY A 86 4.00 -2.57 -31.68
CA GLY A 86 4.70 -1.30 -31.83
C GLY A 86 5.12 -0.67 -30.50
N SER A 87 5.71 0.52 -30.58
CA SER A 87 6.11 1.34 -29.43
C SER A 87 4.95 2.17 -28.83
N ALA A 88 3.80 2.19 -29.51
CA ALA A 88 2.66 2.98 -29.04
C ALA A 88 2.12 2.42 -27.72
N VAL A 89 1.90 3.30 -26.76
CA VAL A 89 1.39 2.98 -25.43
C VAL A 89 -0.07 3.40 -25.34
N LEU A 90 -0.94 2.45 -25.00
CA LEU A 90 -2.33 2.71 -24.67
C LEU A 90 -2.46 2.82 -23.15
N SER A 91 -3.12 3.88 -22.68
CA SER A 91 -3.41 4.08 -21.25
C SER A 91 -4.80 4.68 -21.09
N CYS A 92 -5.41 4.53 -19.93
CA CYS A 92 -6.68 5.20 -19.61
C CYS A 92 -6.40 6.30 -18.60
N ASP A 93 -6.71 7.56 -18.92
CA ASP A 93 -6.59 8.68 -18.00
C ASP A 93 -7.91 9.47 -17.97
N ARG A 94 -8.40 9.76 -16.76
CA ARG A 94 -9.67 10.48 -16.52
C ARG A 94 -10.83 9.98 -17.39
N GLY A 95 -11.02 8.65 -17.41
CA GLY A 95 -12.08 7.99 -18.19
C GLY A 95 -11.90 8.03 -19.72
N LYS A 96 -10.72 8.42 -20.22
CA LYS A 96 -10.43 8.48 -21.66
C LYS A 96 -9.26 7.58 -22.00
N LEU A 97 -9.43 6.79 -23.05
CA LEU A 97 -8.33 6.05 -23.64
C LEU A 97 -7.40 7.01 -24.39
N CYS A 98 -6.14 7.05 -23.96
CA CYS A 98 -5.06 7.82 -24.55
C CYS A 98 -4.11 6.89 -25.31
N VAL A 99 -3.67 7.33 -26.49
CA VAL A 99 -2.68 6.62 -27.30
C VAL A 99 -1.46 7.52 -27.46
N ASP A 100 -0.36 7.11 -26.85
CA ASP A 100 0.93 7.77 -26.99
C ASP A 100 1.74 7.05 -28.07
N ARG A 101 2.00 7.72 -29.20
CA ARG A 101 2.71 7.13 -30.35
C ARG A 101 4.22 7.12 -30.17
N GLU A 102 4.74 8.04 -29.38
CA GLU A 102 6.17 8.14 -29.07
C GLU A 102 6.57 7.13 -27.99
N GLY A 103 5.58 6.68 -27.22
CA GLY A 103 5.73 5.73 -26.15
C GLY A 103 6.29 6.36 -24.89
N TRP A 104 6.45 5.58 -23.83
CA TRP A 104 6.79 6.12 -22.52
C TRP A 104 8.27 6.01 -22.21
N SER A 105 9.01 7.04 -22.61
CA SER A 105 10.43 7.16 -22.26
C SER A 105 10.62 7.16 -20.74
N GLY A 106 11.59 6.37 -20.26
CA GLY A 106 11.86 6.23 -18.82
C GLY A 106 10.82 5.40 -18.06
N SER A 107 9.90 4.72 -18.75
CA SER A 107 9.01 3.74 -18.11
C SER A 107 9.76 2.45 -17.77
N ILE A 108 9.20 1.70 -16.81
CA ILE A 108 9.63 0.34 -16.50
C ILE A 108 8.64 -0.68 -17.05
N VAL A 109 9.13 -1.83 -17.48
CA VAL A 109 8.29 -2.97 -17.84
C VAL A 109 8.02 -3.80 -16.59
N VAL A 110 6.75 -3.92 -16.23
CA VAL A 110 6.32 -4.77 -15.11
C VAL A 110 5.88 -6.15 -15.54
N LEU A 111 5.35 -6.28 -16.76
CA LEU A 111 4.86 -7.54 -17.29
C LEU A 111 5.03 -7.60 -18.81
N ARG A 112 5.35 -8.78 -19.33
CA ARG A 112 5.45 -9.06 -20.77
C ARG A 112 4.56 -10.23 -21.16
N ALA A 113 4.09 -10.23 -22.39
CA ALA A 113 3.32 -11.33 -22.96
C ALA A 113 4.06 -12.68 -22.83
N GLU A 114 5.38 -12.69 -23.04
CA GLU A 114 6.21 -13.90 -22.93
C GLU A 114 6.22 -14.48 -21.51
N GLN A 115 6.17 -13.63 -20.47
CA GLN A 115 6.14 -14.08 -19.07
C GLN A 115 4.83 -14.79 -18.71
N LEU A 116 3.78 -14.55 -19.51
CA LEU A 116 2.47 -15.17 -19.33
C LEU A 116 2.21 -16.30 -20.34
N ASN A 117 3.21 -16.68 -21.14
CA ASN A 117 3.06 -17.63 -22.25
C ASN A 117 1.94 -17.23 -23.25
N ILE A 118 1.77 -15.92 -23.48
CA ILE A 118 0.77 -15.37 -24.41
C ILE A 118 1.47 -15.02 -25.72
N SER A 119 0.88 -15.41 -26.86
CA SER A 119 1.37 -15.01 -28.18
C SER A 119 1.21 -13.50 -28.41
N LYS A 120 2.16 -12.88 -29.12
CA LYS A 120 2.10 -11.44 -29.44
C LYS A 120 0.85 -11.08 -30.23
N GLU A 121 0.36 -11.99 -31.08
CA GLU A 121 -0.85 -11.82 -31.88
C GLU A 121 -2.09 -11.77 -30.99
N ARG A 122 -2.19 -12.67 -29.99
CA ARG A 122 -3.29 -12.65 -29.01
C ARG A 122 -3.28 -11.36 -28.21
N TRP A 123 -2.10 -10.96 -27.71
CA TRP A 123 -1.91 -9.70 -26.97
C TRP A 123 -2.43 -8.49 -27.77
N ASN A 124 -1.98 -8.35 -29.02
CA ASN A 124 -2.36 -7.25 -29.89
C ASN A 124 -3.84 -7.28 -30.28
N ARG A 125 -4.37 -8.46 -30.60
CA ARG A 125 -5.78 -8.60 -30.96
C ARG A 125 -6.70 -8.16 -29.82
N VAL A 126 -6.37 -8.51 -28.58
CA VAL A 126 -7.14 -8.07 -27.40
C VAL A 126 -6.98 -6.57 -27.18
N LEU A 127 -5.76 -6.04 -27.27
CA LEU A 127 -5.50 -4.61 -27.09
C LEU A 127 -6.25 -3.77 -28.13
N TYR A 128 -6.20 -4.17 -29.40
CA TYR A 128 -6.92 -3.53 -30.50
C TYR A 128 -8.44 -3.61 -30.30
N ARG A 129 -8.96 -4.75 -29.83
CA ARG A 129 -10.39 -4.89 -29.54
C ARG A 129 -10.83 -3.90 -28.47
N LEU A 130 -10.10 -3.82 -27.36
CA LEU A 130 -10.42 -2.89 -26.27
C LEU A 130 -10.32 -1.43 -26.74
N GLN A 131 -9.32 -1.10 -27.56
CA GLN A 131 -9.17 0.23 -28.13
C GLN A 131 -10.39 0.68 -28.96
N ASN A 132 -11.02 -0.26 -29.67
CA ASN A 132 -12.17 0.01 -30.52
C ASN A 132 -13.52 -0.22 -29.82
N THR A 133 -13.52 -0.56 -28.52
CA THR A 133 -14.77 -0.80 -27.79
C THR A 133 -15.33 0.53 -27.27
N HIS A 134 -16.58 0.86 -27.65
CA HIS A 134 -17.23 2.12 -27.30
C HIS A 134 -17.28 2.41 -25.79
N SER A 135 -17.27 1.39 -24.93
CA SER A 135 -17.27 1.55 -23.47
C SER A 135 -16.03 2.30 -22.96
N TRP A 136 -14.88 2.15 -23.62
CA TRP A 136 -13.62 2.83 -23.25
C TRP A 136 -13.42 4.16 -23.97
N LEU A 137 -14.11 4.38 -25.08
CA LEU A 137 -14.09 5.63 -25.85
C LEU A 137 -14.93 6.74 -25.19
N HIS A 138 -15.95 6.35 -24.41
CA HIS A 138 -16.88 7.26 -23.74
C HIS A 138 -17.23 6.80 -22.32
N CYS A 139 -16.23 6.45 -21.51
CA CYS A 139 -16.45 6.24 -20.07
C CYS A 139 -16.86 7.58 -19.44
N LYS A 140 -18.17 7.80 -19.31
CA LYS A 140 -18.77 9.03 -18.77
C LYS A 140 -18.68 9.15 -17.25
N THR A 141 -18.06 8.19 -16.58
CA THR A 141 -18.01 8.12 -15.13
C THR A 141 -16.55 8.13 -14.69
N ASP A 142 -16.22 8.99 -13.71
CA ASP A 142 -14.89 9.11 -13.06
C ASP A 142 -14.44 7.83 -12.30
N VAL A 143 -15.13 6.72 -12.53
CA VAL A 143 -14.99 5.44 -11.80
C VAL A 143 -13.88 4.56 -12.40
N TYR A 144 -13.54 4.73 -13.68
CA TYR A 144 -12.55 3.88 -14.36
C TYR A 144 -11.19 4.57 -14.49
N ASN A 145 -10.17 4.01 -13.84
CA ASN A 145 -8.80 4.50 -13.90
C ASN A 145 -7.88 3.62 -14.78
N CYS A 146 -6.60 3.98 -14.88
CA CYS A 146 -5.61 3.23 -15.66
C CYS A 146 -5.43 1.78 -15.20
N PHE A 147 -5.67 1.50 -13.91
CA PHE A 147 -5.60 0.18 -13.34
C PHE A 147 -6.80 -0.68 -13.75
N ASP A 148 -8.01 -0.12 -13.79
CA ASP A 148 -9.20 -0.85 -14.27
C ASP A 148 -9.05 -1.29 -15.73
N PHE A 149 -8.45 -0.43 -16.55
CA PHE A 149 -8.10 -0.75 -17.93
C PHE A 149 -7.10 -1.92 -18.00
N LEU A 150 -6.07 -1.91 -17.13
CA LEU A 150 -5.12 -3.01 -17.03
C LEU A 150 -5.80 -4.33 -16.63
N VAL A 151 -6.61 -4.33 -15.58
CA VAL A 151 -7.30 -5.54 -15.10
C VAL A 151 -8.20 -6.11 -16.19
N THR A 152 -8.97 -5.25 -16.86
CA THR A 152 -9.83 -5.68 -17.97
C THR A 152 -9.01 -6.30 -19.10
N PHE A 153 -7.89 -5.68 -19.46
CA PHE A 153 -6.98 -6.21 -20.47
C PHE A 153 -6.41 -7.58 -20.06
N LEU A 154 -5.88 -7.70 -18.84
CA LEU A 154 -5.27 -8.93 -18.33
C LEU A 154 -6.26 -10.08 -18.24
N ASN A 155 -7.47 -9.82 -17.73
CA ASN A 155 -8.56 -10.80 -17.68
C ASN A 155 -8.97 -11.28 -19.09
N THR A 156 -8.93 -10.39 -20.07
CA THR A 156 -9.31 -10.76 -21.45
C THR A 156 -8.18 -11.52 -22.15
N VAL A 157 -6.93 -11.12 -21.94
CA VAL A 157 -5.78 -11.70 -22.66
C VAL A 157 -5.34 -13.03 -22.04
N ALA A 158 -5.42 -13.19 -20.71
CA ALA A 158 -5.08 -14.41 -19.98
C ALA A 158 -6.06 -14.70 -18.83
N PRO A 159 -7.33 -15.07 -19.16
CA PRO A 159 -8.35 -15.33 -18.14
C PRO A 159 -7.92 -16.40 -17.15
N SER A 160 -7.24 -17.47 -17.61
CA SER A 160 -6.75 -18.54 -16.74
C SER A 160 -5.74 -18.10 -15.67
N VAL A 161 -5.15 -16.91 -15.82
CA VAL A 161 -4.18 -16.34 -14.86
C VAL A 161 -4.85 -15.30 -13.96
N PHE A 162 -5.77 -14.50 -14.50
CA PHE A 162 -6.24 -13.27 -13.85
C PHE A 162 -7.73 -13.26 -13.44
N GLU A 163 -8.58 -14.20 -13.90
CA GLU A 163 -10.04 -14.17 -13.69
C GLU A 163 -10.48 -14.05 -12.22
N ARG A 164 -9.66 -14.52 -11.27
CA ARG A 164 -9.92 -14.45 -9.82
C ARG A 164 -8.95 -13.53 -9.08
N ARG A 165 -8.18 -12.72 -9.80
CA ARG A 165 -7.17 -11.84 -9.21
C ARG A 165 -7.73 -10.44 -9.02
N THR A 166 -7.53 -9.92 -7.83
CA THR A 166 -7.83 -8.54 -7.45
C THR A 166 -6.73 -7.59 -7.95
N LYS A 167 -6.92 -6.28 -7.77
CA LYS A 167 -5.87 -5.29 -8.09
C LYS A 167 -4.66 -5.51 -7.18
N GLU A 168 -4.93 -5.83 -5.92
CA GLU A 168 -3.97 -6.07 -4.85
C GLU A 168 -3.11 -7.30 -5.18
N ASP A 169 -3.73 -8.38 -5.65
CA ASP A 169 -2.99 -9.56 -6.13
C ASP A 169 -2.04 -9.19 -7.27
N ILE A 170 -2.54 -8.41 -8.24
CA ILE A 170 -1.75 -7.99 -9.40
C ILE A 170 -0.56 -7.13 -8.96
N VAL A 171 -0.79 -6.23 -8.00
CA VAL A 171 0.27 -5.39 -7.44
C VAL A 171 1.32 -6.25 -6.73
N SER A 172 0.88 -7.13 -5.83
CA SER A 172 1.75 -7.93 -4.98
C SER A 172 2.65 -8.88 -5.80
N GLU A 173 2.06 -9.59 -6.77
CA GLU A 173 2.76 -10.64 -7.51
C GLU A 173 3.64 -10.08 -8.65
N TRP A 174 3.21 -9.05 -9.38
CA TRP A 174 3.90 -8.60 -10.61
C TRP A 174 4.50 -7.20 -10.53
N ILE A 175 3.89 -6.25 -9.81
CA ILE A 175 4.32 -4.85 -9.82
C ILE A 175 5.32 -4.54 -8.70
N LYS A 176 5.01 -4.96 -7.46
CA LYS A 176 5.71 -4.55 -6.24
C LYS A 176 7.22 -4.77 -6.32
N ARG A 177 7.64 -6.00 -6.66
CA ARG A 177 9.08 -6.34 -6.78
C ARG A 177 9.82 -5.45 -7.78
N LYS A 178 9.16 -5.02 -8.86
CA LYS A 178 9.77 -4.16 -9.90
C LYS A 178 9.90 -2.72 -9.41
N VAL A 179 8.87 -2.22 -8.73
CA VAL A 179 8.87 -0.88 -8.12
C VAL A 179 9.89 -0.80 -6.98
N ASP A 180 9.99 -1.82 -6.13
CA ASP A 180 10.98 -1.88 -5.04
C ASP A 180 12.42 -1.88 -5.56
N ALA A 181 12.69 -2.67 -6.61
CA ALA A 181 14.00 -2.70 -7.26
C ALA A 181 14.34 -1.35 -7.91
N LEU A 182 13.36 -0.73 -8.57
CA LEU A 182 13.50 0.61 -9.15
C LEU A 182 13.78 1.65 -8.07
N TRP A 183 13.02 1.64 -6.98
CA TRP A 183 13.20 2.57 -5.88
C TRP A 183 14.56 2.43 -5.22
N SER A 184 15.03 1.20 -4.99
CA SER A 184 16.37 0.92 -4.48
C SER A 184 17.44 1.51 -5.41
N PHE A 185 17.28 1.36 -6.72
CA PHE A 185 18.16 1.99 -7.69
C PHE A 185 18.09 3.53 -7.62
N CYS A 186 16.90 4.12 -7.55
CA CYS A 186 16.72 5.57 -7.47
C CYS A 186 17.39 6.15 -6.22
N LEU A 187 17.29 5.48 -5.07
CA LEU A 187 17.98 5.88 -3.85
C LEU A 187 19.50 5.86 -4.04
N LEU A 188 20.06 4.77 -4.57
CA LEU A 188 21.49 4.67 -4.84
C LEU A 188 21.94 5.73 -5.85
N PHE A 189 21.13 5.97 -6.89
CA PHE A 189 21.39 6.98 -7.91
C PHE A 189 21.47 8.39 -7.31
N ARG A 190 20.45 8.78 -6.53
CA ARG A 190 20.40 10.07 -5.83
C ARG A 190 21.56 10.22 -4.85
N TRP A 191 21.92 9.16 -4.13
CA TRP A 191 23.02 9.22 -3.20
C TRP A 191 24.37 9.42 -3.91
N CYS A 192 24.60 8.71 -5.02
CA CYS A 192 25.79 8.91 -5.84
C CYS A 192 25.82 10.30 -6.52
N LEU A 193 24.65 10.84 -6.90
CA LEU A 193 24.54 12.11 -7.60
C LEU A 193 24.62 13.32 -6.67
N TYR A 194 23.92 13.30 -5.54
CA TYR A 194 23.74 14.44 -4.64
C TYR A 194 24.53 14.31 -3.32
N GLY A 195 24.81 13.11 -2.85
CA GLY A 195 25.65 12.88 -1.67
C GLY A 195 27.16 12.95 -1.99
N ASN A 196 28.00 12.60 -1.00
CA ASN A 196 29.47 12.54 -1.10
C ASN A 196 30.01 11.46 -2.07
N GLY A 197 29.21 11.02 -3.05
CA GLY A 197 29.65 10.80 -4.41
C GLY A 197 30.21 9.42 -4.77
N VAL A 198 30.56 8.58 -3.79
CA VAL A 198 31.14 7.26 -4.07
C VAL A 198 30.71 6.26 -2.99
N VAL A 199 30.02 5.19 -3.37
CA VAL A 199 29.74 4.05 -2.49
C VAL A 199 30.84 3.00 -2.68
N MET A 200 31.56 2.68 -1.62
CA MET A 200 32.47 1.53 -1.61
C MET A 200 31.61 0.27 -1.41
N MET A 201 31.58 -0.60 -2.43
CA MET A 201 30.95 -1.91 -2.29
C MET A 201 31.98 -2.83 -1.61
N ALA A 202 31.56 -3.59 -0.59
CA ALA A 202 32.44 -4.60 -0.02
C ALA A 202 32.85 -5.60 -1.09
N ASP A 203 34.16 -5.87 -1.17
CA ASP A 203 34.75 -6.80 -2.11
C ASP A 203 34.30 -8.24 -1.81
N ASP A 204 34.01 -8.99 -2.88
CA ASP A 204 34.23 -10.44 -2.88
C ASP A 204 35.73 -10.73 -3.07
N MET A 205 36.25 -11.41 -2.06
CA MET A 205 37.32 -12.43 -2.04
C MET A 205 38.71 -12.08 -2.59
N GLU A 206 39.66 -11.90 -1.66
CA GLU A 206 40.93 -12.64 -1.50
C GLU A 206 41.86 -11.90 -0.49
N ASP A 207 41.86 -12.33 0.79
CA ASP A 207 42.99 -12.91 1.55
C ASP A 207 42.73 -12.83 3.07
N GLU A 208 42.56 -14.00 3.68
CA GLU A 208 42.14 -14.29 5.06
C GLU A 208 43.33 -14.31 6.04
N SER A 209 43.72 -13.19 6.68
CA SER A 209 44.76 -13.28 7.72
C SER A 209 44.67 -12.36 8.93
N SER A 210 43.50 -11.81 9.25
CA SER A 210 43.25 -11.38 10.65
C SER A 210 41.76 -11.45 10.98
N ASP A 211 41.39 -12.39 11.86
CA ASP A 211 40.02 -12.63 12.32
C ASP A 211 39.33 -11.35 12.82
N ASP A 212 40.07 -10.48 13.53
CA ASP A 212 39.52 -9.23 14.07
C ASP A 212 39.08 -8.24 12.96
N ARG A 213 39.79 -8.20 11.82
CA ARG A 213 39.39 -7.30 10.72
C ARG A 213 38.22 -7.84 9.90
N LEU A 214 38.06 -9.17 9.83
CA LEU A 214 36.90 -9.78 9.18
C LEU A 214 35.63 -9.51 10.01
N GLN A 215 35.75 -9.55 11.33
CA GLN A 215 34.66 -9.22 12.24
C GLN A 215 34.27 -7.74 12.13
N ASP A 216 35.24 -6.82 12.21
CA ASP A 216 34.98 -5.38 12.08
C ASP A 216 34.40 -4.99 10.70
N GLN A 217 34.86 -5.64 9.62
CA GLN A 217 34.35 -5.41 8.28
C GLN A 217 32.94 -5.97 8.09
N SER A 218 32.67 -7.16 8.61
CA SER A 218 31.33 -7.76 8.64
C SER A 218 30.36 -6.89 9.44
N ASP A 219 30.80 -6.38 10.58
CA ASP A 219 29.99 -5.54 11.46
C ASP A 219 29.73 -4.16 10.83
N PHE A 220 30.72 -3.56 10.16
CA PHE A 220 30.53 -2.31 9.40
C PHE A 220 29.55 -2.49 8.24
N MET A 221 29.66 -3.59 7.48
CA MET A 221 28.75 -3.86 6.35
C MET A 221 27.34 -4.19 6.81
N ARG A 222 27.22 -4.98 7.88
CA ARG A 222 25.94 -5.22 8.55
C ARG A 222 25.34 -3.90 9.02
N HIS A 223 26.15 -2.98 9.55
CA HIS A 223 25.72 -1.66 9.96
C HIS A 223 25.28 -0.77 8.77
N GLN A 224 26.05 -0.66 7.68
CA GLN A 224 25.65 0.16 6.52
C GLN A 224 24.42 -0.39 5.80
N LEU A 225 24.33 -1.72 5.65
CA LEU A 225 23.13 -2.37 5.13
C LEU A 225 21.94 -2.18 6.07
N HIS A 226 22.17 -2.21 7.39
CA HIS A 226 21.15 -1.93 8.38
C HIS A 226 20.67 -0.48 8.32
N LEU A 227 21.57 0.50 8.18
CA LEU A 227 21.20 1.91 7.98
C LEU A 227 20.39 2.10 6.69
N PHE A 228 20.81 1.49 5.59
CA PHE A 228 20.04 1.53 4.34
C PHE A 228 18.66 0.88 4.51
N LYS A 229 18.59 -0.32 5.09
CA LYS A 229 17.32 -1.02 5.35
C LYS A 229 16.42 -0.21 6.27
N HIS A 230 16.97 0.39 7.32
CA HIS A 230 16.24 1.26 8.23
C HIS A 230 15.70 2.48 7.48
N SER A 231 16.53 3.23 6.75
CA SER A 231 16.08 4.38 5.96
C SER A 231 15.03 4.01 4.92
N TYR A 232 15.15 2.86 4.24
CA TYR A 232 14.14 2.36 3.31
C TYR A 232 12.83 2.00 4.04
N THR A 233 12.90 1.28 5.16
CA THR A 233 11.72 0.90 5.94
C THR A 233 11.00 2.13 6.50
N THR A 234 11.73 3.09 7.07
CA THR A 234 11.17 4.36 7.55
C THR A 234 10.49 5.11 6.41
N ALA A 235 11.17 5.32 5.27
CA ALA A 235 10.57 6.02 4.14
C ALA A 235 9.35 5.29 3.55
N ARG A 236 9.33 3.96 3.59
CA ARG A 236 8.18 3.15 3.17
C ARG A 236 7.01 3.31 4.14
N VAL A 237 7.26 3.21 5.44
CA VAL A 237 6.24 3.40 6.48
C VAL A 237 5.69 4.83 6.43
N ASP A 238 6.54 5.84 6.29
CA ASP A 238 6.11 7.25 6.17
C ASP A 238 5.22 7.45 4.93
N ALA A 239 5.53 6.80 3.82
CA ALA A 239 4.72 6.86 2.60
C ALA A 239 3.41 6.08 2.70
N GLU A 240 3.42 4.90 3.32
CA GLU A 240 2.21 4.15 3.67
C GLU A 240 1.32 4.99 4.61
N GLN A 241 1.91 5.64 5.61
CA GLN A 241 1.23 6.55 6.53
C GLN A 241 0.67 7.78 5.83
N THR A 242 1.43 8.40 4.91
CA THR A 242 0.97 9.53 4.10
C THR A 242 -0.17 9.12 3.16
N SER A 243 -0.08 7.94 2.53
CA SER A 243 -1.14 7.40 1.66
C SER A 243 -2.39 7.05 2.45
N MET A 244 -2.24 6.52 3.68
CA MET A 244 -3.35 6.34 4.60
C MET A 244 -3.96 7.70 4.94
N GLN A 245 -3.13 8.71 5.27
CA GLN A 245 -3.55 10.07 5.62
C GLN A 245 -4.28 10.79 4.46
N LEU A 246 -3.85 10.59 3.21
CA LEU A 246 -4.58 11.06 2.03
C LEU A 246 -5.91 10.33 1.85
N GLY A 247 -5.96 9.03 2.12
CA GLY A 247 -7.22 8.27 2.18
C GLY A 247 -8.15 8.72 3.31
N PHE A 248 -7.60 9.18 4.44
CA PHE A 248 -8.34 9.84 5.53
C PHE A 248 -8.98 11.14 5.03
N GLU A 249 -8.23 11.97 4.30
CA GLU A 249 -8.68 13.28 3.79
C GLU A 249 -9.74 13.20 2.67
N GLU A 250 -9.82 12.10 1.90
CA GLU A 250 -10.75 11.95 0.75
C GLU A 250 -12.15 11.37 1.09
N GLY A 251 -12.55 11.32 2.37
CA GLY A 251 -13.92 10.97 2.79
C GLY A 251 -14.05 9.82 3.81
N PHE A 252 -12.94 9.20 4.20
CA PHE A 252 -12.91 8.25 5.32
C PHE A 252 -12.98 8.98 6.68
N ASP A 253 -12.58 10.25 6.73
CA ASP A 253 -12.69 11.12 7.90
C ASP A 253 -14.14 11.29 8.38
N ASP A 254 -15.13 11.42 7.49
CA ASP A 254 -16.52 11.64 7.89
C ASP A 254 -17.08 10.43 8.67
N TYR A 255 -16.79 9.20 8.21
CA TYR A 255 -17.23 7.98 8.87
C TYR A 255 -16.47 7.68 10.16
N CYS A 256 -15.16 7.98 10.20
CA CYS A 256 -14.38 7.91 11.43
C CYS A 256 -14.86 8.93 12.47
N GLN A 257 -15.19 10.15 12.03
CA GLN A 257 -15.80 11.15 12.90
C GLN A 257 -17.14 10.65 13.43
N LEU A 258 -18.03 10.11 12.58
CA LEU A 258 -19.30 9.51 13.02
C LEU A 258 -19.10 8.39 14.04
N ALA A 259 -18.18 7.47 13.79
CA ALA A 259 -17.86 6.38 14.72
C ALA A 259 -17.32 6.90 16.07
N ARG A 260 -16.46 7.93 16.05
CA ARG A 260 -15.97 8.60 17.27
C ARG A 260 -17.11 9.27 18.03
N ARG A 261 -18.01 9.99 17.34
CA ARG A 261 -19.19 10.63 17.96
C ARG A 261 -20.10 9.59 18.62
N LEU A 262 -20.35 8.46 17.94
CA LEU A 262 -21.12 7.35 18.50
C LEU A 262 -20.44 6.73 19.73
N GLY A 263 -19.11 6.56 19.70
CA GLY A 263 -18.33 6.06 20.82
C GLY A 263 -18.39 6.99 22.03
N LYS A 264 -18.29 8.31 21.82
CA LYS A 264 -18.46 9.33 22.87
C LYS A 264 -19.87 9.29 23.46
N ALA A 265 -20.90 9.17 22.63
CA ALA A 265 -22.27 9.01 23.09
C ALA A 265 -22.45 7.76 23.95
N ASN A 266 -21.87 6.62 23.53
CA ASN A 266 -21.91 5.38 24.30
C ASN A 266 -21.22 5.52 25.66
N GLY A 267 -20.02 6.10 25.68
CA GLY A 267 -19.27 6.34 26.92
C GLY A 267 -20.00 7.27 27.89
N ALA A 268 -20.69 8.30 27.37
CA ALA A 268 -21.52 9.19 28.19
C ALA A 268 -22.71 8.45 28.82
N LEU A 269 -23.38 7.56 28.09
CA LEU A 269 -24.46 6.74 28.63
C LEU A 269 -23.96 5.76 29.70
N GLU A 270 -22.81 5.13 29.50
CA GLU A 270 -22.19 4.26 30.51
C GLU A 270 -21.83 5.03 31.79
N ALA A 271 -21.28 6.24 31.65
CA ALA A 271 -21.00 7.10 32.80
C ALA A 271 -22.30 7.48 33.56
N LEU A 272 -23.37 7.82 32.83
CA LEU A 272 -24.69 8.09 33.41
C LEU A 272 -25.29 6.86 34.12
N ARG A 273 -25.14 5.67 33.55
CA ARG A 273 -25.57 4.40 34.17
C ARG A 273 -24.82 4.13 35.47
N ALA A 274 -23.51 4.36 35.48
CA ALA A 274 -22.67 4.17 36.66
C ALA A 274 -23.00 5.18 37.77
N ALA A 275 -23.31 6.42 37.43
CA ALA A 275 -23.58 7.49 38.39
C ALA A 275 -24.90 7.32 39.18
N ARG A 276 -25.86 6.53 38.68
CA ARG A 276 -27.16 6.21 39.35
C ARG A 276 -27.85 7.41 40.02
N SER A 277 -27.89 8.56 39.33
CA SER A 277 -28.57 9.75 39.86
C SER A 277 -30.08 9.54 39.96
N SER A 278 -30.69 9.95 41.08
CA SER A 278 -32.13 9.85 41.32
C SER A 278 -32.99 10.75 40.41
N SER A 279 -32.38 11.73 39.75
CA SER A 279 -33.07 12.61 38.78
C SER A 279 -33.04 12.07 37.35
N LEU A 280 -32.37 10.95 37.11
CA LEU A 280 -32.14 10.41 35.78
C LEU A 280 -33.28 9.46 35.37
N ASN A 281 -33.82 9.64 34.17
CA ASN A 281 -34.69 8.62 33.57
C ASN A 281 -33.84 7.44 33.09
N MET A 282 -33.57 6.51 34.00
CA MET A 282 -32.75 5.31 33.74
C MET A 282 -33.31 4.46 32.61
N GLN A 283 -34.63 4.40 32.43
CA GLN A 283 -35.24 3.66 31.32
C GLN A 283 -34.80 4.25 29.97
N ARG A 284 -34.82 5.58 29.83
CA ARG A 284 -34.40 6.27 28.61
C ARG A 284 -32.90 6.08 28.31
N VAL A 285 -32.07 5.99 29.35
CA VAL A 285 -30.63 5.74 29.22
C VAL A 285 -30.37 4.32 28.71
N GLU A 286 -31.09 3.33 29.25
CA GLU A 286 -31.00 1.94 28.79
C GLU A 286 -31.49 1.76 27.35
N GLU A 287 -32.63 2.37 27.00
CA GLU A 287 -33.17 2.33 25.64
C GLU A 287 -32.18 2.90 24.61
N LEU A 288 -31.52 4.02 24.95
CA LEU A 288 -30.56 4.65 24.06
C LEU A 288 -29.26 3.85 23.95
N HIS A 289 -28.77 3.31 25.07
CA HIS A 289 -27.61 2.44 25.09
C HIS A 289 -27.84 1.18 24.24
N SER A 290 -28.98 0.49 24.42
CA SER A 290 -29.35 -0.66 23.59
C SER A 290 -29.51 -0.32 22.11
N SER A 291 -29.88 0.92 21.78
CA SER A 291 -29.99 1.37 20.38
C SER A 291 -28.61 1.61 19.75
N ILE A 292 -27.66 2.15 20.51
CA ILE A 292 -26.26 2.26 20.09
C ILE A 292 -25.63 0.87 19.89
N GLN A 293 -25.84 -0.07 20.81
CA GLN A 293 -25.32 -1.43 20.66
C GLN A 293 -25.90 -2.16 19.45
N ARG A 294 -27.20 -1.98 19.15
CA ARG A 294 -27.80 -2.51 17.92
C ARG A 294 -27.21 -1.88 16.67
N CYS A 295 -26.95 -0.57 16.68
CA CYS A 295 -26.29 0.13 15.57
C CYS A 295 -24.90 -0.47 15.29
N TYR A 296 -24.09 -0.72 16.32
CA TYR A 296 -22.79 -1.38 16.17
C TYR A 296 -22.91 -2.81 15.61
N ALA A 297 -23.85 -3.61 16.15
CA ALA A 297 -24.06 -4.97 15.70
C ALA A 297 -24.53 -5.04 14.23
N GLU A 298 -25.45 -4.15 13.84
CA GLU A 298 -25.93 -4.07 12.46
C GLU A 298 -24.81 -3.69 11.49
N MET A 299 -24.01 -2.67 11.83
CA MET A 299 -22.85 -2.27 11.04
C MET A 299 -21.86 -3.44 10.88
N LYS A 300 -21.52 -4.12 11.99
CA LYS A 300 -20.62 -5.27 11.99
C LYS A 300 -21.14 -6.38 11.07
N ASN A 301 -22.41 -6.73 11.18
CA ASN A 301 -23.02 -7.79 10.39
C ASN A 301 -23.08 -7.43 8.90
N ASN A 302 -23.43 -6.19 8.57
CA ASN A 302 -23.50 -5.75 7.17
C ASN A 302 -22.11 -5.69 6.53
N LEU A 303 -21.09 -5.23 7.25
CA LEU A 303 -19.71 -5.25 6.77
C LEU A 303 -19.20 -6.69 6.59
N ALA A 304 -19.49 -7.59 7.54
CA ALA A 304 -19.13 -9.00 7.42
C ALA A 304 -19.76 -9.66 6.18
N THR A 305 -20.99 -9.29 5.80
CA THR A 305 -21.63 -9.82 4.57
C THR A 305 -21.07 -9.24 3.27
N LEU A 306 -20.35 -8.12 3.34
CA LEU A 306 -19.73 -7.49 2.16
C LEU A 306 -18.29 -7.92 1.95
N LEU A 307 -17.63 -8.37 3.02
CA LEU A 307 -16.30 -8.97 2.94
C LEU A 307 -16.45 -10.41 2.43
N PRO A 308 -15.70 -10.82 1.40
CA PRO A 308 -15.77 -12.20 0.91
C PRO A 308 -15.37 -13.16 2.03
N ASP A 309 -16.15 -14.24 2.22
CA ASP A 309 -15.76 -15.39 3.04
C ASP A 309 -14.42 -15.91 2.51
N GLU A 310 -13.33 -15.61 3.21
CA GLU A 310 -12.08 -16.31 3.00
C GLU A 310 -12.31 -17.74 3.51
N ASN A 311 -12.40 -18.69 2.59
CA ASN A 311 -12.40 -20.13 2.86
C ASN A 311 -11.19 -20.47 3.75
N THR A 312 -11.42 -20.53 5.05
CA THR A 312 -10.45 -20.92 6.07
C THR A 312 -11.03 -22.12 6.83
N ASP A 313 -11.23 -23.21 6.10
CA ASP A 313 -11.34 -24.54 6.71
C ASP A 313 -9.94 -24.87 7.28
N ASP A 314 -9.71 -24.55 8.56
CA ASP A 314 -8.72 -25.12 9.51
C ASP A 314 -8.23 -24.14 10.60
N VAL A 315 -8.97 -23.07 10.92
CA VAL A 315 -8.65 -22.23 12.09
C VAL A 315 -9.75 -22.34 13.14
N GLU A 316 -9.40 -22.79 14.35
CA GLU A 316 -10.31 -22.86 15.50
C GLU A 316 -10.99 -21.50 15.74
N PRO A 317 -12.31 -21.47 16.05
CA PRO A 317 -13.09 -20.23 16.12
C PRO A 317 -12.97 -19.52 17.47
N SER A 318 -11.75 -19.36 17.98
CA SER A 318 -11.42 -18.43 19.07
C SER A 318 -10.31 -17.52 18.58
N GLU A 319 -10.58 -16.21 18.60
CA GLU A 319 -9.73 -15.12 18.08
C GLU A 319 -9.74 -14.89 16.55
N PHE A 320 -10.91 -14.88 15.91
CA PHE A 320 -11.08 -13.95 14.79
C PHE A 320 -11.36 -12.54 15.36
N ASN A 321 -10.31 -11.98 15.97
CA ASN A 321 -10.34 -10.70 16.62
C ASN A 321 -9.89 -9.62 15.64
N PHE A 322 -10.78 -8.66 15.48
CA PHE A 322 -10.62 -7.27 15.09
C PHE A 322 -9.29 -6.61 15.55
N GLU A 323 -8.15 -7.05 15.03
CA GLU A 323 -6.85 -6.39 15.19
C GLU A 323 -6.90 -4.95 14.69
N PHE A 324 -7.79 -4.67 13.73
CA PHE A 324 -8.06 -3.34 13.18
C PHE A 324 -8.81 -2.39 14.14
N ALA A 325 -9.70 -2.89 15.02
CA ALA A 325 -10.35 -2.05 16.04
C ALA A 325 -9.55 -1.98 17.34
N ARG A 326 -8.71 -2.98 17.63
CA ARG A 326 -7.73 -2.94 18.74
C ARG A 326 -6.60 -1.95 18.44
N SER A 327 -6.09 -1.90 17.20
CA SER A 327 -4.98 -1.02 16.80
C SER A 327 -5.33 0.47 16.87
N CYS A 328 -6.62 0.82 16.79
CA CYS A 328 -7.05 2.21 16.86
C CYS A 328 -7.32 2.71 18.29
N LEU A 329 -7.36 1.85 19.32
CA LEU A 329 -7.79 2.26 20.67
C LEU A 329 -7.07 1.62 21.89
N SER A 330 -6.01 0.84 21.74
CA SER A 330 -5.13 0.54 22.88
C SER A 330 -3.68 0.39 22.45
N SER A 331 -2.85 1.38 22.77
CA SER A 331 -1.41 1.21 22.91
C SER A 331 -1.13 0.20 24.04
N PHE A 332 -0.15 -0.67 23.81
CA PHE A 332 0.36 -1.78 24.63
C PHE A 332 -0.33 -3.12 24.42
N ASP A 333 0.40 -4.07 23.83
CA ASP A 333 -0.01 -5.45 23.61
C ASP A 333 0.62 -6.41 24.65
N ALA A 334 0.28 -7.70 24.58
CA ALA A 334 0.66 -8.70 25.58
C ALA A 334 2.18 -8.94 25.68
N ILE A 335 2.96 -8.52 24.67
CA ILE A 335 4.43 -8.60 24.67
C ILE A 335 5.01 -7.51 25.58
N ASP A 336 4.31 -6.37 25.75
CA ASP A 336 4.72 -5.28 26.62
C ASP A 336 4.47 -5.57 28.12
N MET A 337 3.61 -6.52 28.45
CA MET A 337 3.28 -6.90 29.84
C MET A 337 4.21 -7.98 30.41
N GLU A 338 4.91 -8.74 29.56
CA GLU A 338 5.95 -9.70 29.97
C GLU A 338 7.20 -8.99 30.53
N LEU A 339 7.37 -7.70 30.22
CA LEU A 339 8.43 -6.85 30.75
C LEU A 339 8.26 -6.50 32.26
N PHE A 340 7.07 -6.73 32.85
CA PHE A 340 6.74 -6.33 34.23
C PHE A 340 6.54 -7.48 35.23
N GLY A 341 6.83 -8.73 34.85
CA GLY A 341 7.00 -9.85 35.80
C GLY A 341 5.74 -10.25 36.59
N VAL A 342 4.61 -10.43 35.93
CA VAL A 342 3.38 -10.96 36.55
C VAL A 342 3.04 -12.32 35.93
N ASP A 343 3.11 -13.37 36.75
CA ASP A 343 2.83 -14.75 36.37
C ASP A 343 1.34 -15.03 36.12
N SER A 344 1.11 -15.99 35.22
CA SER A 344 -0.15 -16.52 34.66
C SER A 344 -1.06 -17.24 35.67
N LEU A 345 -2.34 -17.55 35.29
CA LEU A 345 -3.12 -18.76 35.67
C LEU A 345 -4.55 -18.79 35.02
N PRO A 346 -5.31 -19.93 35.00
CA PRO A 346 -5.67 -20.66 33.78
C PRO A 346 -7.15 -20.60 33.37
N GLU A 347 -7.42 -21.01 32.12
CA GLU A 347 -8.76 -21.20 31.56
C GLU A 347 -9.35 -22.59 31.87
N ASN A 348 -10.69 -22.66 31.92
CA ASN A 348 -11.47 -23.88 31.71
C ASN A 348 -12.83 -23.53 31.06
N PRO A 349 -13.50 -24.49 30.38
CA PRO A 349 -14.16 -24.22 29.11
C PRO A 349 -15.69 -24.40 29.18
N GLY A 350 -16.41 -23.85 28.20
CA GLY A 350 -17.82 -24.18 28.03
C GLY A 350 -18.60 -23.45 26.93
N ARG A 351 -18.71 -24.13 25.78
CA ARG A 351 -19.98 -24.48 25.08
C ARG A 351 -20.61 -23.56 24.00
N SER A 352 -20.92 -24.27 22.91
CA SER A 352 -22.15 -24.29 22.09
C SER A 352 -22.35 -23.26 20.97
N THR A 353 -22.28 -23.77 19.73
CA THR A 353 -22.74 -23.11 18.50
C THR A 353 -24.24 -23.32 18.27
N VAL A 354 -24.90 -22.30 17.71
CA VAL A 354 -26.29 -22.33 17.20
C VAL A 354 -26.24 -21.91 15.73
N GLU A 355 -26.77 -22.75 14.84
CA GLU A 355 -26.91 -22.46 13.42
C GLU A 355 -28.08 -21.51 13.14
N VAL A 356 -27.87 -20.54 12.23
CA VAL A 356 -28.94 -19.69 11.69
C VAL A 356 -28.99 -19.82 10.17
N ASN A 357 -30.07 -20.43 9.69
CA ASN A 357 -30.44 -20.47 8.27
C ASN A 357 -30.86 -19.08 7.75
N ARG A 358 -30.44 -18.72 6.52
CA ARG A 358 -30.96 -17.56 5.78
C ARG A 358 -31.40 -17.94 4.38
N SER A 359 -32.61 -17.49 4.01
CA SER A 359 -33.19 -17.61 2.68
C SER A 359 -33.42 -16.24 2.02
N ALA A 360 -32.96 -16.15 0.77
CA ALA A 360 -33.53 -15.50 -0.43
C ALA A 360 -33.81 -13.98 -0.53
N ALA A 361 -33.17 -13.42 -1.57
CA ALA A 361 -33.62 -12.37 -2.51
C ALA A 361 -33.93 -10.96 -1.96
N SER A 362 -32.92 -10.08 -1.99
CA SER A 362 -33.06 -8.63 -1.86
C SER A 362 -32.15 -7.93 -2.87
N ARG A 363 -32.57 -6.77 -3.37
CA ARG A 363 -31.77 -5.86 -4.21
C ARG A 363 -30.36 -5.72 -3.66
N SER A 364 -29.33 -5.76 -4.51
CA SER A 364 -27.94 -5.54 -4.07
C SER A 364 -27.79 -4.09 -3.62
N GLU A 365 -27.95 -3.88 -2.32
CA GLU A 365 -27.63 -2.62 -1.66
C GLU A 365 -26.14 -2.33 -1.88
N THR A 366 -25.80 -1.11 -2.32
CA THR A 366 -24.40 -0.74 -2.53
C THR A 366 -23.73 -0.42 -1.19
N ILE A 367 -22.39 -0.50 -1.13
CA ILE A 367 -21.63 -0.08 0.06
C ILE A 367 -21.96 1.37 0.43
N GLN A 368 -22.22 2.22 -0.56
CA GLN A 368 -22.53 3.62 -0.34
C GLN A 368 -23.93 3.82 0.28
N ASP A 369 -24.92 3.01 -0.11
CA ASP A 369 -26.26 3.02 0.51
C ASP A 369 -26.18 2.58 2.00
N LEU A 370 -25.35 1.57 2.27
CA LEU A 370 -25.08 1.08 3.63
C LEU A 370 -24.42 2.14 4.51
N LEU A 371 -23.41 2.82 3.98
CA LEU A 371 -22.68 3.87 4.67
C LEU A 371 -23.57 5.10 4.95
N GLU A 372 -24.40 5.50 3.99
CA GLU A 372 -25.34 6.61 4.19
C GLU A 372 -26.42 6.27 5.22
N ARG A 373 -26.94 5.03 5.19
CA ARG A 373 -27.87 4.53 6.22
C ARG A 373 -27.22 4.56 7.61
N PHE A 374 -25.95 4.15 7.71
CA PHE A 374 -25.19 4.21 8.95
C PHE A 374 -25.03 5.65 9.44
N ARG A 375 -24.67 6.59 8.56
CA ARG A 375 -24.55 8.01 8.90
C ARG A 375 -25.83 8.55 9.54
N ILE A 376 -26.98 8.32 8.91
CA ILE A 376 -28.29 8.78 9.40
C ILE A 376 -28.60 8.19 10.78
N MET A 377 -28.32 6.90 11.00
CA MET A 377 -28.53 6.24 12.29
C MET A 377 -27.66 6.83 13.39
N VAL A 378 -26.36 7.04 13.11
CA VAL A 378 -25.42 7.62 14.06
C VAL A 378 -25.82 9.04 14.43
N GLU A 379 -26.15 9.88 13.46
CA GLU A 379 -26.59 11.26 13.72
C GLU A 379 -27.84 11.29 14.61
N CYS A 380 -28.83 10.43 14.34
CA CYS A 380 -30.02 10.30 15.19
C CYS A 380 -29.67 9.94 16.64
N LEU A 381 -28.78 8.96 16.84
CA LEU A 381 -28.39 8.48 18.17
C LEU A 381 -27.55 9.50 18.94
N VAL A 382 -26.61 10.18 18.27
CA VAL A 382 -25.79 11.23 18.86
C VAL A 382 -26.67 12.41 19.28
N ASN A 383 -27.60 12.86 18.43
CA ASN A 383 -28.54 13.93 18.77
C ASN A 383 -29.48 13.56 19.92
N ALA A 384 -29.99 12.33 19.96
CA ALA A 384 -30.80 11.84 21.07
C ALA A 384 -30.02 11.79 22.39
N THR A 385 -28.71 11.47 22.33
CA THR A 385 -27.82 11.45 23.50
C THR A 385 -27.53 12.87 23.98
N SER A 386 -27.25 13.79 23.07
CA SER A 386 -27.11 15.23 23.34
C SER A 386 -28.34 15.80 24.06
N HIS A 387 -29.55 15.53 23.55
CA HIS A 387 -30.78 15.95 24.22
C HIS A 387 -30.94 15.37 25.62
N LEU A 388 -30.54 14.12 25.84
CA LEU A 388 -30.57 13.50 27.16
C LEU A 388 -29.57 14.18 28.11
N LEU A 389 -28.33 14.42 27.68
CA LEU A 389 -27.29 15.09 28.48
C LEU A 389 -27.73 16.50 28.89
N THR A 390 -28.25 17.26 27.94
CA THR A 390 -28.77 18.61 28.19
C THR A 390 -29.96 18.59 29.15
N SER A 391 -30.82 17.56 29.10
CA SER A 391 -31.94 17.43 30.05
C SER A 391 -31.50 17.22 31.51
N VAL A 392 -30.24 16.79 31.72
CA VAL A 392 -29.64 16.56 33.04
C VAL A 392 -28.52 17.57 33.35
N ASN A 393 -28.49 18.69 32.62
CA ASN A 393 -27.51 19.77 32.76
C ASN A 393 -26.04 19.33 32.59
N VAL A 394 -25.78 18.35 31.72
CA VAL A 394 -24.43 17.95 31.31
C VAL A 394 -24.12 18.59 29.96
N ASP A 395 -22.95 19.22 29.84
CA ASP A 395 -22.46 19.79 28.57
C ASP A 395 -22.33 18.68 27.52
N ASP A 396 -22.89 18.89 26.33
CA ASP A 396 -22.91 17.93 25.23
C ASP A 396 -21.98 18.31 24.07
N SER A 397 -21.28 19.45 24.17
CA SER A 397 -20.39 19.97 23.13
C SER A 397 -19.30 18.97 22.71
N PHE A 398 -18.83 18.15 23.66
CA PHE A 398 -17.82 17.12 23.43
C PHE A 398 -18.27 16.02 22.46
N LEU A 399 -19.58 15.82 22.28
CA LEU A 399 -20.13 14.84 21.33
C LEU A 399 -19.88 15.24 19.87
N PHE A 400 -19.65 16.53 19.59
CA PHE A 400 -19.54 17.05 18.24
C PHE A 400 -18.12 17.48 17.84
N SER A 401 -17.28 17.75 18.85
CA SER A 401 -15.85 18.11 18.72
C SER A 401 -14.98 16.99 18.17
#